data_AF-A0A3D1BQC9-F1
#
_entry.id   AF-A0A3D1BQC9-F1
#
_cell.length_a   1.000
_cell.length_b   1.000
_cell.length_c   1.000
_cell.angle_alpha   90.00
_cell.angle_beta   90.00
_cell.angle_gamma   90.00
#
_symmetry.space_group_name_H-M   'P 1'
#
loop_
_entity.id
_entity.type
_entity.pdbx_description
1 polymer ?
#
loop_
_entity_poly.entity_id
_entity_poly.type
_entity_poly.pdbx_seq_one_letter_code
_entity_poly.pdbx_strand_id
1 'polypeptide(L)'
;MKNNFLSLMLITALAVIFAGCTTLDAVAQKGKVSSALNYVGAGNLDKAKEAIDAALVHEKTKAWAKTYYAVGRVAQALWEKGLETDNEKLMTKYDNQLIYAYDSYIKAIDLDKKKNIEKMIIVQLPSLANDFLTWAAMEFENENYKE
;
A
#
# COMPACT_ATOMS: atom_id res chain seq x y z
N MET A 1 -18.28 -32.72 -39.09
CA MET A 1 -18.98 -31.68 -38.31
C MET A 1 -18.93 -31.89 -36.79
N LYS A 2 -19.01 -33.12 -36.25
CA LYS A 2 -18.99 -33.35 -34.78
C LYS A 2 -17.68 -32.94 -34.07
N ASN A 3 -16.52 -33.10 -34.72
CA ASN A 3 -15.22 -32.83 -34.07
C ASN A 3 -14.93 -31.33 -33.86
N ASN A 4 -15.44 -30.46 -34.74
CA ASN A 4 -15.26 -29.00 -34.60
C ASN A 4 -16.18 -28.41 -33.52
N PHE A 5 -17.35 -29.01 -33.30
CA PHE A 5 -18.29 -28.57 -32.27
C PHE A 5 -17.80 -28.93 -30.85
N LEU A 6 -17.23 -30.14 -30.68
CA LEU A 6 -16.62 -30.56 -29.42
C LEU A 6 -15.37 -29.73 -29.08
N SER A 7 -14.54 -29.43 -30.09
CA SER A 7 -13.35 -28.58 -29.94
C SER A 7 -13.73 -27.14 -29.57
N LEU A 8 -14.78 -26.57 -30.19
CA LEU A 8 -15.27 -25.24 -29.85
C LEU A 8 -15.85 -25.19 -28.43
N MET A 9 -16.59 -26.22 -27.99
CA MET A 9 -17.08 -26.29 -26.60
C MET A 9 -15.95 -26.42 -25.56
N LEU A 10 -14.89 -27.19 -25.86
CA LEU A 10 -13.70 -27.30 -25.01
C LEU A 10 -12.93 -25.97 -24.91
N ILE A 11 -12.80 -25.24 -26.02
CA ILE A 11 -12.14 -23.93 -26.04
C ILE A 11 -12.97 -22.89 -25.25
N THR A 12 -14.30 -22.91 -25.39
CA THR A 12 -15.18 -22.03 -24.59
C THR A 12 -15.17 -22.39 -23.11
N ALA A 13 -15.10 -23.68 -22.75
CA ALA A 13 -15.03 -24.11 -21.36
C ALA A 13 -13.70 -23.69 -20.69
N LEU A 14 -12.57 -23.74 -21.41
CA LEU A 14 -11.30 -23.21 -20.91
C LEU A 14 -11.32 -21.68 -20.74
N ALA A 15 -11.96 -20.93 -21.66
CA ALA A 15 -12.07 -19.48 -21.56
C ALA A 15 -12.92 -19.02 -20.35
N VAL A 16 -13.98 -19.78 -20.00
CA VAL A 16 -14.83 -19.49 -18.83
C VAL A 16 -14.12 -19.79 -17.50
N ILE A 17 -13.22 -20.78 -17.48
CA ILE A 17 -12.40 -21.11 -16.29
C ILE A 17 -11.36 -20.01 -16.02
N PHE A 18 -10.79 -19.39 -17.06
CA PHE A 18 -9.88 -18.25 -16.90
C PHE A 18 -10.60 -16.95 -16.47
N ALA A 19 -11.87 -16.79 -16.84
CA ALA A 19 -12.69 -15.64 -16.45
C ALA A 19 -13.25 -15.73 -15.01
N GLY A 20 -13.26 -16.92 -14.40
CA GLY A 20 -13.92 -17.20 -13.11
C GLY A 20 -13.10 -16.93 -11.84
N CYS A 21 -11.78 -16.73 -11.93
CA CYS A 21 -10.91 -16.67 -10.74
C CYS A 21 -10.75 -15.26 -10.10
N THR A 22 -11.30 -14.23 -10.73
CA THR A 22 -11.02 -12.83 -10.33
C THR A 22 -11.57 -12.41 -8.96
N THR A 23 -12.55 -13.14 -8.41
CA THR A 23 -13.20 -12.77 -7.14
C THR A 23 -12.46 -13.31 -5.92
N LEU A 24 -11.94 -14.55 -5.99
CA LEU A 24 -11.16 -15.17 -4.92
C LEU A 24 -9.81 -14.45 -4.75
N ASP A 25 -9.16 -14.12 -5.87
CA ASP A 25 -7.91 -13.36 -5.88
C ASP A 25 -8.11 -11.96 -5.27
N ALA A 26 -9.23 -11.31 -5.56
CA ALA A 26 -9.56 -10.01 -4.99
C ALA A 26 -9.75 -10.05 -3.46
N VAL A 27 -10.38 -11.10 -2.94
CA VAL A 27 -10.55 -11.30 -1.49
C VAL A 27 -9.19 -11.53 -0.83
N ALA A 28 -8.34 -12.36 -1.43
CA ALA A 28 -6.98 -12.61 -0.93
C ALA A 28 -6.15 -11.32 -0.86
N GLN A 29 -6.14 -10.50 -1.92
CA GLN A 29 -5.37 -9.24 -1.90
C GLN A 29 -5.93 -8.23 -0.90
N LYS A 30 -7.25 -8.12 -0.73
CA LYS A 30 -7.83 -7.29 0.34
C LYS A 30 -7.48 -7.81 1.74
N GLY A 31 -7.34 -9.12 1.88
CA GLY A 31 -6.77 -9.76 3.07
C GLY A 31 -5.35 -9.26 3.35
N LYS A 32 -4.47 -9.26 2.34
CA LYS A 32 -3.09 -8.74 2.47
C LYS A 32 -3.02 -7.29 2.92
N VAL A 33 -3.89 -6.41 2.40
CA VAL A 33 -3.97 -5.00 2.85
C VAL A 33 -4.27 -4.93 4.36
N SER A 34 -5.19 -5.77 4.85
CA SER A 34 -5.52 -5.81 6.27
C SER A 34 -4.39 -6.42 7.10
N SER A 35 -3.73 -7.45 6.60
CA SER A 35 -2.53 -8.03 7.22
C SER A 35 -1.38 -7.04 7.31
N ALA A 36 -1.16 -6.21 6.28
CA ALA A 36 -0.13 -5.18 6.30
C ALA A 36 -0.32 -4.20 7.47
N LEU A 37 -1.56 -3.73 7.69
CA LEU A 37 -1.88 -2.87 8.84
C LEU A 37 -1.68 -3.58 10.19
N ASN A 38 -2.03 -4.86 10.28
CA ASN A 38 -1.77 -5.65 11.48
C ASN A 38 -0.27 -5.82 11.73
N TYR A 39 0.52 -6.04 10.67
CA TYR A 39 1.96 -6.14 10.75
C TYR A 39 2.61 -4.81 11.17
N VAL A 40 2.10 -3.66 10.71
CA VAL A 40 2.49 -2.35 11.24
C VAL A 40 2.24 -2.28 12.74
N GLY A 41 1.04 -2.62 13.20
CA GLY A 41 0.71 -2.64 14.63
C GLY A 41 1.55 -3.60 15.47
N ALA A 42 2.07 -4.67 14.85
CA ALA A 42 2.95 -5.65 15.48
C ALA A 42 4.46 -5.36 15.30
N GLY A 43 4.83 -4.26 14.62
CA GLY A 43 6.22 -3.92 14.32
C GLY A 43 6.91 -4.83 13.28
N ASN A 44 6.18 -5.68 12.57
CA ASN A 44 6.74 -6.57 11.55
C ASN A 44 6.77 -5.90 10.16
N LEU A 45 7.61 -4.88 10.02
CA LEU A 45 7.53 -3.95 8.89
C LEU A 45 7.97 -4.53 7.56
N ASP A 46 8.88 -5.51 7.54
CA ASP A 46 9.25 -6.20 6.30
C ASP A 46 8.06 -6.98 5.72
N LYS A 47 7.32 -7.72 6.56
CA LYS A 47 6.09 -8.40 6.13
C LYS A 47 4.99 -7.42 5.75
N ALA A 48 4.93 -6.28 6.43
CA ALA A 48 3.96 -5.23 6.09
C ALA A 48 4.21 -4.69 4.68
N LYS A 49 5.48 -4.41 4.33
CA LYS A 49 5.91 -3.98 3.01
C LYS A 49 5.62 -5.04 1.94
N GLU A 50 6.05 -6.28 2.15
CA GLU A 50 5.80 -7.37 1.19
C GLU A 50 4.30 -7.55 0.91
N ALA A 51 3.47 -7.54 1.96
CA ALA A 51 2.04 -7.71 1.82
C ALA A 51 1.39 -6.55 1.06
N ILE A 52 1.79 -5.30 1.35
CA ILE A 52 1.18 -4.13 0.71
C ILE A 52 1.66 -3.92 -0.73
N ASP A 53 2.94 -4.16 -1.02
CA ASP A 53 3.50 -4.07 -2.37
C ASP A 53 2.81 -5.06 -3.31
N ALA A 54 2.60 -6.29 -2.84
CA ALA A 54 1.86 -7.31 -3.60
C ALA A 54 0.39 -6.94 -3.81
N ALA A 55 -0.26 -6.30 -2.84
CA ALA A 55 -1.65 -5.88 -2.96
C ALA A 55 -1.80 -4.63 -3.86
N LEU A 56 -0.83 -3.72 -3.87
CA LEU A 56 -0.91 -2.45 -4.58
C LEU A 56 -0.98 -2.61 -6.10
N VAL A 57 -0.34 -3.65 -6.66
CA VAL A 57 -0.32 -3.91 -8.11
C VAL A 57 -1.58 -4.61 -8.62
N HIS A 58 -2.45 -5.10 -7.73
CA HIS A 58 -3.62 -5.88 -8.14
C HIS A 58 -4.84 -5.00 -8.45
N GLU A 59 -5.51 -5.29 -9.57
CA GLU A 59 -6.58 -4.47 -10.17
C GLU A 59 -7.70 -4.05 -9.20
N LYS A 60 -8.10 -4.95 -8.29
CA LYS A 60 -9.21 -4.69 -7.35
C LYS A 60 -8.79 -3.88 -6.13
N THR A 61 -7.52 -3.94 -5.75
CA THR A 61 -6.96 -3.27 -4.56
C THR A 61 -6.36 -1.93 -4.92
N LYS A 62 -5.84 -1.73 -6.15
CA LYS A 62 -5.41 -0.42 -6.64
C LYS A 62 -6.56 0.60 -6.79
N ALA A 63 -7.81 0.14 -6.79
CA ALA A 63 -9.00 0.99 -6.79
C ALA A 63 -9.62 1.14 -5.40
N TRP A 64 -8.96 0.65 -4.34
CA TRP A 64 -9.52 0.61 -2.99
C TRP A 64 -8.79 1.57 -2.06
N ALA A 65 -9.52 2.54 -1.50
CA ALA A 65 -8.98 3.56 -0.59
C ALA A 65 -8.13 2.98 0.56
N LYS A 66 -8.56 1.86 1.16
CA LYS A 66 -7.84 1.21 2.27
C LYS A 66 -6.42 0.75 1.86
N THR A 67 -6.21 0.41 0.59
CA THR A 67 -4.88 0.03 0.08
C THR A 67 -3.90 1.19 0.24
N TYR A 68 -4.28 2.39 -0.22
CA TYR A 68 -3.41 3.56 -0.14
C TYR A 68 -3.22 4.06 1.29
N TYR A 69 -4.25 3.95 2.14
CA TYR A 69 -4.07 4.17 3.57
C TYR A 69 -3.01 3.22 4.16
N ALA A 70 -3.06 1.93 3.82
CA ALA A 70 -2.07 0.96 4.28
C ALA A 70 -0.67 1.24 3.71
N VAL A 71 -0.54 1.64 2.44
CA VAL A 71 0.75 2.08 1.86
C VAL A 71 1.34 3.22 2.68
N GLY A 72 0.55 4.28 2.93
CA GLY A 72 1.01 5.41 3.72
C GLY A 72 1.44 5.01 5.13
N ARG A 73 0.65 4.16 5.81
CA ARG A 73 0.99 3.65 7.15
C ARG A 73 2.26 2.81 7.16
N VAL A 74 2.50 1.99 6.14
CA VAL A 74 3.71 1.15 6.05
C VAL A 74 4.94 2.02 5.78
N ALA A 75 4.84 2.96 4.83
CA ALA A 75 5.93 3.88 4.50
C ALA A 75 6.32 4.75 5.72
N GLN A 76 5.33 5.34 6.40
CA GLN A 76 5.57 6.13 7.60
C GLN A 76 6.19 5.29 8.73
N ALA A 77 5.64 4.10 9.03
CA ALA A 77 6.17 3.25 10.09
C ALA A 77 7.60 2.76 9.81
N LEU A 78 7.96 2.51 8.55
CA LEU A 78 9.34 2.19 8.16
C LEU A 78 10.29 3.36 8.41
N TRP A 79 9.83 4.59 8.15
CA TRP A 79 10.63 5.79 8.41
C TRP A 79 10.81 6.00 9.91
N GLU A 80 9.71 5.95 10.67
CA GLU A 80 9.71 6.07 12.14
C GLU A 80 10.65 5.02 12.77
N LYS A 81 10.59 3.76 12.29
CA LYS A 81 11.47 2.70 12.79
C LYS A 81 12.93 2.92 12.42
N GLY A 82 13.18 3.42 11.22
CA GLY A 82 14.53 3.79 10.79
C GLY A 82 15.12 4.88 11.69
N LEU A 83 14.34 5.93 11.99
CA LEU A 83 14.74 6.97 12.93
C LEU A 83 14.99 6.43 14.34
N GLU A 84 14.07 5.61 14.88
CA GLU A 84 14.19 5.01 16.21
C GLU A 84 15.44 4.13 16.35
N THR A 85 15.87 3.49 15.26
CA THR A 85 16.97 2.51 15.28
C THR A 85 18.25 2.98 14.60
N ASP A 86 18.32 4.26 14.22
CA ASP A 86 19.43 4.84 13.47
C ASP A 86 19.81 4.02 12.22
N ASN A 87 18.77 3.61 11.47
CA ASN A 87 18.89 2.74 10.31
C ASN A 87 18.29 3.40 9.07
N GLU A 88 19.13 4.17 8.37
CA GLU A 88 18.78 4.87 7.14
C GLU A 88 18.14 3.96 6.08
N LYS A 89 18.56 2.69 5.99
CA LYS A 89 18.00 1.75 5.00
C LYS A 89 16.52 1.48 5.20
N LEU A 90 15.99 1.66 6.41
CA LEU A 90 14.55 1.58 6.67
C LEU A 90 13.83 2.87 6.25
N MET A 91 14.50 4.02 6.35
CA MET A 91 13.98 5.33 5.96
C MET A 91 13.89 5.52 4.44
N THR A 92 14.61 4.70 3.67
CA THR A 92 14.69 4.77 2.20
C THR A 92 14.18 3.49 1.52
N LYS A 93 13.24 2.75 2.13
CA LYS A 93 12.61 1.57 1.51
C LYS A 93 11.63 1.92 0.38
N TYR A 94 11.17 3.17 0.37
CA TYR A 94 10.50 3.83 -0.74
C TYR A 94 11.26 5.13 -1.06
N ASP A 95 11.25 5.52 -2.32
CA ASP A 95 11.79 6.82 -2.73
C ASP A 95 10.96 7.94 -2.09
N ASN A 96 11.65 8.95 -1.54
CA ASN A 96 11.01 10.07 -0.83
C ASN A 96 9.97 9.60 0.20
N GLN A 97 10.35 8.66 1.07
CA GLN A 97 9.43 7.82 1.86
C GLN A 97 8.31 8.57 2.61
N LEU A 98 8.59 9.72 3.23
CA LEU A 98 7.56 10.52 3.89
C LEU A 98 6.61 11.21 2.90
N ILE A 99 7.13 11.72 1.78
CA ILE A 99 6.31 12.26 0.68
C ILE A 99 5.44 11.14 0.09
N TYR A 100 6.01 9.96 -0.14
CA TYR A 100 5.26 8.80 -0.61
C TYR A 100 4.15 8.39 0.37
N ALA A 101 4.40 8.50 1.68
CA ALA A 101 3.37 8.27 2.69
C ALA A 101 2.23 9.30 2.61
N TYR A 102 2.57 10.59 2.50
CA TYR A 102 1.63 11.69 2.33
C TYR A 102 0.77 11.53 1.07
N ASP A 103 1.40 11.34 -0.09
CA ASP A 103 0.70 11.19 -1.37
C ASP A 103 -0.25 9.99 -1.36
N SER A 104 0.15 8.91 -0.69
CA SER A 104 -0.70 7.74 -0.48
C SER A 104 -1.92 8.06 0.39
N TYR A 105 -1.78 8.87 1.44
CA TYR A 105 -2.93 9.32 2.21
C TYR A 105 -3.86 10.22 1.40
N ILE A 106 -3.35 11.17 0.63
CA ILE A 106 -4.18 12.02 -0.23
C ILE A 106 -4.96 11.15 -1.23
N LYS A 107 -4.29 10.21 -1.90
CA LYS A 107 -4.94 9.29 -2.82
C LYS A 107 -5.99 8.39 -2.14
N ALA A 108 -5.75 8.00 -0.89
CA ALA A 108 -6.74 7.25 -0.10
C ALA A 108 -8.00 8.08 0.16
N ILE A 109 -7.85 9.37 0.48
CA ILE A 109 -8.95 10.32 0.67
C ILE A 109 -9.74 10.48 -0.64
N ASP A 110 -9.06 10.67 -1.77
CA ASP A 110 -9.71 10.85 -3.09
C ASP A 110 -10.60 9.66 -3.48
N LEU A 111 -10.19 8.44 -3.11
CA LEU A 111 -10.94 7.22 -3.39
C LEU A 111 -12.05 6.94 -2.35
N ASP A 112 -12.04 7.62 -1.20
CA ASP A 112 -12.91 7.32 -0.06
C ASP A 112 -14.25 8.07 -0.10
N LYS A 113 -15.13 7.61 -1.00
CA LYS A 113 -16.49 8.17 -1.16
C LYS A 113 -17.32 8.24 0.13
N LYS A 114 -16.99 7.44 1.15
CA LYS A 114 -17.74 7.37 2.42
C LYS A 114 -17.05 8.09 3.58
N LYS A 115 -15.88 8.69 3.36
CA LYS A 115 -15.09 9.41 4.38
C LYS A 115 -14.75 8.56 5.63
N ASN A 116 -14.72 7.24 5.49
CA ASN A 116 -14.36 6.33 6.58
C ASN A 116 -12.84 6.22 6.76
N ILE A 117 -12.12 6.17 5.65
CA ILE A 117 -10.66 6.19 5.60
C ILE A 117 -10.13 7.59 5.92
N GLU A 118 -10.78 8.65 5.42
CA GLU A 118 -10.43 10.05 5.72
C GLU A 118 -10.35 10.30 7.23
N LYS A 119 -11.32 9.81 8.01
CA LYS A 119 -11.32 9.90 9.48
C LYS A 119 -10.11 9.23 10.13
N MET A 120 -9.68 8.08 9.61
CA MET A 120 -8.48 7.40 10.11
C MET A 120 -7.21 8.17 9.75
N ILE A 121 -7.16 8.78 8.57
CA ILE A 121 -6.03 9.59 8.11
C ILE A 121 -5.90 10.88 8.94
N ILE A 122 -7.00 11.57 9.21
CA ILE A 122 -6.99 12.81 10.01
C ILE A 122 -6.36 12.57 11.39
N VAL A 123 -6.59 11.40 12.00
CA VAL A 123 -5.96 11.02 13.28
C VAL A 123 -4.46 10.77 13.12
N GLN A 124 -4.01 10.31 11.95
CA GLN A 124 -2.60 10.02 11.67
C GLN A 124 -1.79 11.26 11.26
N LEU A 125 -2.42 12.25 10.61
CA LEU A 125 -1.74 13.44 10.06
C LEU A 125 -0.86 14.20 11.07
N PRO A 126 -1.25 14.39 12.35
CA PRO A 126 -0.37 15.06 13.31
C PRO A 126 0.97 14.33 13.53
N SER A 127 0.97 13.00 13.54
CA SER A 127 2.21 12.22 13.67
C SER A 127 3.04 12.35 12.39
N LEU A 128 2.42 12.27 11.21
CA LEU A 128 3.13 12.49 9.95
C LEU A 128 3.74 13.90 9.83
N ALA A 129 3.02 14.92 10.32
CA ALA A 129 3.54 16.29 10.34
C ALA A 129 4.79 16.42 11.24
N ASN A 130 4.81 15.74 12.38
CA ASN A 130 5.99 15.69 13.25
C ASN A 130 7.16 14.97 12.58
N ASP A 131 6.89 13.90 11.82
CA ASP A 131 7.92 13.20 11.04
C ASP A 131 8.53 14.13 9.99
N PHE A 132 7.72 14.92 9.28
CA PHE A 132 8.21 15.92 8.34
C PHE A 132 9.05 17.01 9.01
N LEU A 133 8.65 17.50 10.18
CA LEU A 133 9.46 18.49 10.93
C LEU A 133 10.80 17.92 11.35
N THR A 134 10.81 16.65 11.79
CA THR A 134 12.03 15.94 12.15
C THR A 134 12.93 15.74 10.94
N TRP A 135 12.38 15.26 9.83
CA TRP A 135 13.12 15.13 8.57
C TRP A 135 13.69 16.46 8.09
N ALA A 136 12.90 17.54 8.13
CA ALA A 136 13.36 18.88 7.75
C ALA A 136 14.51 19.38 8.65
N ALA A 137 14.46 19.11 9.95
CA ALA A 137 15.55 19.44 10.87
C ALA A 137 16.83 18.65 10.51
N MET A 138 16.71 17.35 10.22
CA MET A 138 17.84 16.51 9.79
C MET A 138 18.47 17.02 8.48
N GLU A 139 17.66 17.35 7.47
CA GLU A 139 18.18 17.88 6.20
C GLU A 139 18.83 19.26 6.37
N PHE A 140 18.28 20.10 7.26
CA PHE A 140 18.88 21.39 7.59
C PHE A 140 20.26 21.24 8.25
N GLU A 141 20.37 20.34 9.24
CA GLU A 141 21.63 20.04 9.94
C GLU A 141 22.68 19.45 8.99
N ASN A 142 22.26 18.64 8.02
CA ASN A 142 23.14 18.03 7.02
C ASN A 142 23.51 18.98 5.86
N GLU A 143 23.10 20.23 5.90
CA GLU A 143 23.27 21.22 4.82
C GLU A 143 22.62 20.84 3.47
N ASN A 144 21.69 19.89 3.47
CA ASN A 144 20.99 19.36 2.31
C ASN A 144 19.75 20.18 1.91
N TYR A 145 19.77 21.50 2.10
CA TYR A 145 18.62 22.39 1.82
C TYR A 145 18.60 22.95 0.39
N LYS A 146 19.44 22.43 -0.50
CA LYS A 146 19.53 22.85 -1.91
C LYS A 146 19.47 21.65 -2.85
N GLU A 147 18.28 21.36 -3.39
CA GLU A 147 18.05 20.93 -4.78
C GLU A 147 16.65 21.39 -5.25
#